data_AF-A0A7L2F0I0-F1
#
_entry.id   AF-A0A7L2F0I0-F1
#
_cell.length_a   1.000
_cell.length_b   1.000
_cell.length_c   1.000
_cell.angle_alpha   90.00
_cell.angle_beta   90.00
_cell.angle_gamma   90.00
#
_symmetry.space_group_name_H-M   'P 1'
#
loop_
_entity.id
_entity.type
_entity.pdbx_description
1 polymer ?
#
loop_
_entity_poly.entity_id
_entity_poly.type
_entity_poly.pdbx_seq_one_letter_code
_entity_poly.pdbx_strand_id
1 'polypeptide(L)'
;IPQISYASTAPELSDNTRYDFFSRVVPPDSYQAQAMVDIVTALGWNYVSTLASEGNYGESGVEAFTQISREIGGVCIAQSLKIPREPRPGEFEKIIKRLLETPNARAVIMFANEDDIR
;
A
#
# COMPACT_ATOMS: atom_id res chain seq x y z
N ILE A 1 -21.83 -17.92 9.38
CA ILE A 1 -21.55 -17.49 10.77
C ILE A 1 -21.04 -16.06 10.67
N PRO A 2 -21.66 -15.07 11.34
CA PRO A 2 -21.19 -13.69 11.28
C PRO A 2 -19.76 -13.53 11.85
N GLN A 3 -18.93 -12.73 11.20
CA GLN A 3 -17.56 -12.40 11.63
C GLN A 3 -17.38 -10.88 11.67
N ILE A 4 -16.88 -10.35 12.79
CA ILE A 4 -16.60 -8.93 12.96
C ILE A 4 -15.10 -8.74 13.22
N SER A 5 -14.40 -8.07 12.32
CA SER A 5 -12.97 -7.75 12.48
C SER A 5 -12.75 -6.39 13.16
N TYR A 6 -11.75 -6.34 14.04
CA TYR A 6 -11.31 -5.13 14.73
C TYR A 6 -10.11 -4.44 14.06
N ALA A 7 -9.45 -5.09 13.10
CA ALA A 7 -8.18 -4.60 12.53
C ALA A 7 -8.02 -4.81 11.03
N SER A 8 -8.85 -5.62 10.37
CA SER A 8 -8.67 -5.91 8.94
C SER A 8 -9.21 -4.78 8.06
N THR A 9 -8.29 -4.01 7.46
CA THR A 9 -8.61 -2.81 6.68
C THR A 9 -8.55 -3.03 5.16
N ALA A 10 -8.11 -4.20 4.68
CA ALA A 10 -8.02 -4.50 3.24
C ALA A 10 -9.33 -4.12 2.48
N PRO A 11 -9.26 -3.37 1.36
CA PRO A 11 -10.44 -2.92 0.61
C PRO A 11 -11.34 -4.05 0.11
N GLU A 12 -10.76 -5.18 -0.28
CA GLU A 12 -11.47 -6.35 -0.80
C GLU A 12 -12.55 -6.89 0.15
N LEU A 13 -12.37 -6.72 1.46
CA LEU A 13 -13.31 -7.18 2.48
C LEU A 13 -14.64 -6.40 2.48
N SER A 14 -14.75 -5.35 1.66
CA SER A 14 -16.03 -4.67 1.39
C SER A 14 -16.87 -5.35 0.31
N ASP A 15 -16.36 -6.38 -0.38
CA ASP A 15 -17.12 -7.10 -1.41
C ASP A 15 -18.12 -8.09 -0.77
N ASN A 16 -19.36 -7.63 -0.60
CA ASN A 16 -20.45 -8.42 -0.02
C ASN A 16 -20.89 -9.62 -0.89
N THR A 17 -20.44 -9.71 -2.14
CA THR A 17 -20.70 -10.91 -2.97
C THR A 17 -19.76 -12.06 -2.63
N ARG A 18 -18.58 -11.74 -2.07
CA ARG A 18 -17.58 -12.71 -1.62
C ARG A 18 -17.56 -12.88 -0.10
N TYR A 19 -17.93 -11.85 0.65
CA TYR A 19 -17.81 -11.77 2.11
C TYR A 19 -19.13 -11.34 2.78
N ASP A 20 -20.23 -12.02 2.44
CA ASP A 20 -21.60 -11.73 2.88
C ASP A 20 -21.84 -11.74 4.41
N PHE A 21 -21.00 -12.46 5.17
CA PHE A 21 -21.05 -12.51 6.64
C PHE A 21 -19.94 -11.71 7.34
N PHE A 22 -19.12 -10.96 6.60
CA PHE A 22 -18.03 -10.17 7.16
C PHE A 22 -18.48 -8.75 7.50
N SER A 23 -18.01 -8.24 8.63
CA SER A 23 -18.17 -6.85 9.03
C SER A 23 -16.90 -6.39 9.75
N ARG A 24 -16.70 -5.08 9.85
CA ARG A 24 -15.56 -4.50 10.56
C ARG A 24 -15.94 -3.19 11.23
N VAL A 25 -15.24 -2.88 12.32
CA VAL A 25 -15.39 -1.61 13.05
C VAL A 25 -14.37 -0.56 12.62
N VAL A 26 -13.48 -0.92 11.69
CA VAL A 26 -12.44 -0.05 11.10
C VAL A 26 -12.76 0.25 9.63
N PRO A 27 -12.38 1.41 9.09
CA PRO A 27 -12.61 1.74 7.69
C PRO A 27 -11.68 0.93 6.74
N PRO A 28 -12.03 0.82 5.45
CA PRO A 28 -11.12 0.30 4.44
C PRO A 28 -9.88 1.17 4.23
N ASP A 29 -8.77 0.55 3.80
CA ASP A 29 -7.53 1.23 3.43
C ASP A 29 -7.67 2.17 2.24
N SER A 30 -8.78 2.14 1.49
CA SER A 30 -9.04 3.12 0.43
C SER A 30 -9.06 4.56 0.99
N TYR A 31 -9.55 4.75 2.21
CA TYR A 31 -9.50 6.06 2.87
C TYR A 31 -8.08 6.43 3.33
N GLN A 32 -7.30 5.44 3.80
CA GLN A 32 -5.89 5.66 4.14
C GLN A 32 -5.08 6.02 2.88
N ALA A 33 -5.30 5.32 1.79
CA ALA A 33 -4.67 5.59 0.50
C ALA A 33 -5.00 7.00 -0.01
N GLN A 34 -6.26 7.44 0.11
CA GLN A 34 -6.64 8.82 -0.22
C GLN A 34 -5.85 9.83 0.61
N ALA A 35 -5.82 9.66 1.94
CA ALA A 35 -5.08 10.55 2.82
C ALA A 35 -3.57 10.59 2.47
N MET A 36 -2.99 9.45 2.08
CA MET A 36 -1.59 9.40 1.63
C MET A 36 -1.38 10.18 0.33
N VAL A 37 -2.29 10.10 -0.64
CA VAL A 37 -2.21 10.92 -1.87
C VAL A 37 -2.32 12.41 -1.54
N ASP A 38 -3.22 12.78 -0.63
CA ASP A 38 -3.38 14.18 -0.20
C ASP A 38 -2.09 14.71 0.43
N ILE A 39 -1.42 13.91 1.26
CA ILE A 39 -0.13 14.26 1.89
C ILE A 39 0.96 14.43 0.82
N VAL A 40 1.11 13.45 -0.08
CA VAL A 40 2.11 13.49 -1.17
C VAL A 40 1.92 14.74 -2.03
N THR A 41 0.66 15.06 -2.34
CA THR A 41 0.28 16.23 -3.13
C THR A 41 0.58 17.54 -2.38
N ALA A 42 0.22 17.63 -1.10
CA ALA A 42 0.50 18.80 -0.27
C ALA A 42 2.01 19.06 -0.08
N LEU A 43 2.83 18.01 -0.09
CA LEU A 43 4.29 18.09 -0.03
C LEU A 43 4.94 18.39 -1.39
N GLY A 44 4.17 18.45 -2.48
CA GLY A 44 4.67 18.69 -3.83
C GLY A 44 5.48 17.53 -4.40
N TRP A 45 5.30 16.31 -3.88
CA TRP A 45 6.00 15.13 -4.36
C TRP A 45 5.31 14.57 -5.60
N ASN A 46 5.88 14.84 -6.77
CA ASN A 46 5.32 14.41 -8.06
C ASN A 46 5.94 13.11 -8.61
N TYR A 47 6.97 12.57 -7.94
CA TYR A 47 7.67 11.36 -8.35
C TYR A 47 8.05 10.53 -7.13
N VAL A 48 7.37 9.41 -6.93
CA VAL A 48 7.48 8.58 -5.71
C VAL A 48 7.66 7.11 -6.07
N SER A 49 8.23 6.31 -5.16
CA SER A 49 8.21 4.85 -5.27
C SER A 49 7.16 4.27 -4.34
N THR A 50 6.66 3.06 -4.63
CA THR A 50 5.75 2.34 -3.74
C THR A 50 6.37 1.03 -3.27
N LEU A 51 6.06 0.62 -2.03
CA LEU A 51 6.49 -0.64 -1.44
C LEU A 51 5.30 -1.30 -0.73
N ALA A 52 4.97 -2.53 -1.10
CA ALA A 52 3.88 -3.29 -0.52
C ALA A 52 4.39 -4.57 0.16
N SER A 53 3.82 -4.96 1.30
CA SER A 53 3.90 -6.36 1.72
C SER A 53 3.10 -7.25 0.79
N GLU A 54 3.65 -8.41 0.47
CA GLU A 54 2.93 -9.43 -0.30
C GLU A 54 1.67 -9.89 0.44
N GLY A 55 0.55 -9.93 -0.27
CA GLY A 55 -0.77 -10.24 0.27
C GLY A 55 -1.75 -9.08 0.18
N ASN A 56 -3.01 -9.39 0.50
CA ASN A 56 -4.16 -8.54 0.24
C ASN A 56 -4.08 -7.14 0.85
N TYR A 57 -3.52 -7.01 2.07
CA TYR A 57 -3.38 -5.70 2.72
C TYR A 57 -2.42 -4.77 1.94
N GLY A 58 -1.16 -5.20 1.78
CA GLY A 58 -0.13 -4.37 1.15
C GLY A 58 -0.42 -4.07 -0.31
N GLU A 59 -0.85 -5.08 -1.07
CA GLU A 59 -1.10 -4.94 -2.50
C GLU A 59 -2.33 -4.07 -2.79
N SER A 60 -3.47 -4.31 -2.13
CA SER A 60 -4.66 -3.50 -2.36
C SER A 60 -4.50 -2.07 -1.84
N GLY A 61 -3.70 -1.86 -0.79
CA GLY A 61 -3.36 -0.50 -0.32
C GLY A 61 -2.58 0.30 -1.36
N VAL A 62 -1.52 -0.29 -1.94
CA VAL A 62 -0.75 0.35 -3.03
C VAL A 62 -1.58 0.50 -4.31
N GLU A 63 -2.44 -0.46 -4.63
CA GLU A 63 -3.35 -0.35 -5.78
C GLU A 63 -4.32 0.82 -5.61
N ALA A 64 -4.95 0.95 -4.43
CA ALA A 64 -5.82 2.08 -4.13
C ALA A 64 -5.06 3.42 -4.24
N PHE A 65 -3.86 3.51 -3.66
CA PHE A 65 -3.02 4.71 -3.78
C PHE A 65 -2.68 5.04 -5.24
N THR A 66 -2.34 4.03 -6.04
CA THR A 66 -2.00 4.17 -7.45
C THR A 66 -3.18 4.66 -8.26
N GLN A 67 -4.37 4.10 -8.02
CA GLN A 67 -5.58 4.48 -8.72
C GLN A 67 -5.96 5.94 -8.42
N ILE A 68 -5.97 6.33 -7.14
CA ILE A 68 -6.28 7.70 -6.71
C ILE A 68 -5.25 8.69 -7.27
N SER A 69 -3.96 8.34 -7.24
CA SER A 69 -2.89 9.17 -7.81
C SER A 69 -3.07 9.42 -9.32
N ARG A 70 -3.55 8.41 -10.06
CA ARG A 70 -3.84 8.53 -11.49
C ARG A 70 -5.06 9.40 -11.77
N GLU A 71 -6.09 9.30 -10.92
CA GLU A 71 -7.34 10.06 -11.06
C GLU A 71 -7.14 11.55 -10.78
N ILE A 72 -6.42 11.89 -9.71
CA ILE A 72 -6.11 13.29 -9.36
C ILE A 72 -5.05 13.87 -10.30
N GLY A 73 -4.10 13.03 -10.74
CA GLY A 73 -2.95 13.46 -11.52
C GLY A 73 -1.89 14.18 -10.68
N GLY A 74 -0.75 14.49 -11.30
CA GLY A 74 0.35 15.22 -10.64
C GLY A 74 1.31 14.37 -9.81
N VAL A 75 1.00 13.09 -9.57
CA VAL A 75 1.89 12.11 -8.91
C VAL A 75 2.19 10.95 -9.85
N CYS A 76 3.47 10.67 -10.09
CA CYS A 76 3.93 9.54 -10.91
C CYS A 76 4.68 8.53 -10.04
N ILE A 77 4.44 7.23 -10.30
CA ILE A 77 5.07 6.13 -9.59
C ILE A 77 6.29 5.67 -10.39
N ALA A 78 7.47 5.85 -9.81
CA ALA A 78 8.75 5.49 -10.41
C ALA A 78 8.94 3.98 -10.51
N GLN A 79 8.63 3.29 -9.41
CA GLN A 79 8.67 1.84 -9.31
C GLN A 79 7.74 1.38 -8.19
N SER A 80 7.21 0.17 -8.33
CA SER A 80 6.44 -0.50 -7.28
C SER A 80 7.13 -1.81 -6.92
N LEU A 81 7.59 -1.91 -5.69
CA LEU A 81 8.27 -3.08 -5.16
C LEU A 81 7.39 -3.82 -4.15
N LYS A 82 7.73 -5.09 -3.91
CA LYS A 82 7.03 -5.94 -2.94
C LYS A 82 8.02 -6.58 -1.97
N ILE A 83 7.62 -6.66 -0.70
CA ILE A 83 8.28 -7.44 0.34
C ILE A 83 7.68 -8.84 0.28
N PRO A 84 8.47 -9.89 -0.03
CA PRO A 84 7.95 -11.27 -0.07
C PRO A 84 7.45 -11.70 1.31
N ARG A 85 6.42 -12.54 1.36
CA ARG A 85 5.83 -13.03 2.63
C ARG A 85 6.83 -13.79 3.52
N GLU A 86 7.80 -14.46 2.89
CA GLU A 86 8.90 -15.15 3.57
C GLU A 86 10.23 -14.64 2.98
N PRO A 87 10.71 -13.47 3.42
CA PRO A 87 11.90 -12.86 2.86
C PRO A 87 13.14 -13.68 3.23
N ARG A 88 13.91 -14.07 2.22
CA ARG A 88 15.21 -14.73 2.43
C ARG A 88 16.24 -13.71 2.90
N PRO A 89 17.31 -14.15 3.58
CA PRO A 89 18.43 -13.27 3.89
C PRO A 89 18.94 -12.55 2.62
N GLY A 90 19.07 -11.22 2.69
CA GLY A 90 19.50 -10.40 1.56
C GLY A 90 18.37 -9.82 0.69
N GLU A 91 17.10 -10.20 0.89
CA GLU A 91 15.99 -9.67 0.08
C GLU A 91 15.71 -8.20 0.36
N PHE A 92 15.71 -7.77 1.63
CA PHE A 92 15.54 -6.36 1.98
C PHE A 92 16.66 -5.49 1.38
N GLU A 93 17.91 -5.95 1.40
CA GLU A 93 19.02 -5.25 0.75
C GLU A 93 18.83 -5.12 -0.76
N LYS A 94 18.25 -6.12 -1.42
CA LYS A 94 17.91 -6.03 -2.86
C LYS A 94 16.80 -5.01 -3.10
N ILE A 95 15.77 -4.98 -2.26
CA ILE A 95 14.69 -3.99 -2.33
C ILE A 95 15.27 -2.58 -2.18
N ILE A 96 16.12 -2.36 -1.18
CA ILE A 96 16.80 -1.08 -0.96
C ILE A 96 17.63 -0.70 -2.18
N LYS A 97 18.43 -1.62 -2.73
CA LYS A 97 19.22 -1.36 -3.95
C LYS A 97 18.35 -0.94 -5.13
N ARG A 98 17.20 -1.60 -5.33
CA ARG A 98 16.24 -1.23 -6.37
C ARG A 98 15.64 0.15 -6.13
N LEU A 99 15.24 0.48 -4.89
CA LEU A 99 14.76 1.83 -4.55
C LEU A 99 15.79 2.91 -4.90
N LEU A 100 17.08 2.61 -4.69
CA LEU A 100 18.19 3.53 -5.01
C LEU A 100 18.44 3.69 -6.52
N GLU A 101 17.91 2.82 -7.39
CA GLU A 101 18.02 2.96 -8.86
C GLU A 101 17.18 4.11 -9.41
N THR A 102 16.21 4.64 -8.63
CA THR A 102 15.39 5.81 -8.98
C THR A 102 15.72 7.00 -8.05
N PRO A 103 16.89 7.65 -8.18
CA PRO A 103 17.35 8.67 -7.22
C PRO A 103 16.47 9.92 -7.17
N ASN A 104 15.70 10.18 -8.23
CA ASN A 104 14.74 11.29 -8.27
C ASN A 104 13.48 11.02 -7.44
N ALA A 105 13.15 9.75 -7.18
CA ALA A 105 12.00 9.36 -6.37
C ALA A 105 12.40 9.27 -4.89
N ARG A 106 12.52 10.43 -4.23
CA ARG A 106 13.05 10.52 -2.86
C ARG A 106 12.05 10.07 -1.79
N ALA A 107 10.76 10.00 -2.11
CA ALA A 107 9.72 9.51 -1.21
C ALA A 107 9.30 8.08 -1.59
N VAL A 108 9.12 7.23 -0.58
CA VAL A 108 8.64 5.84 -0.73
C VAL A 108 7.34 5.69 0.06
N ILE A 109 6.26 5.38 -0.64
CA ILE A 109 4.93 5.15 -0.08
C ILE A 109 4.82 3.67 0.27
N MET A 110 4.67 3.37 1.56
CA MET A 110 4.75 2.01 2.06
C MET A 110 3.40 1.55 2.63
N PHE A 111 2.90 0.41 2.15
CA PHE A 111 1.85 -0.38 2.79
C PHE A 111 2.43 -1.73 3.18
N ALA A 112 2.92 -1.83 4.41
CA ALA A 112 3.59 -3.04 4.89
C ALA A 112 2.99 -3.54 6.21
N ASN A 113 3.06 -4.86 6.42
CA ASN A 113 2.66 -5.49 7.68
C ASN A 113 3.64 -5.12 8.80
N GLU A 114 3.19 -5.20 10.05
CA GLU A 114 4.04 -4.88 11.21
C GLU A 114 5.33 -5.72 11.26
N ASP A 115 5.23 -7.00 10.89
CA ASP A 115 6.39 -7.91 10.88
C ASP A 115 7.45 -7.53 9.82
N ASP A 116 7.05 -6.83 8.75
CA ASP A 116 7.93 -6.44 7.65
C ASP A 116 8.66 -5.11 7.89
N ILE A 117 8.29 -4.37 8.95
CA ILE A 117 8.80 -3.03 9.28
C ILE A 117 9.58 -2.97 10.60
N ARG A 118 9.89 -4.12 11.20
CA ARG A 118 10.65 -4.25 12.45
C ARG A 118 12.16 -4.31 12.25
#